data_AF-A0AAV1EA09-F1
#
_entry.id   AF-A0AAV1EA09-F1
#
_cell.length_a   1.000
_cell.length_b   1.000
_cell.length_c   1.000
_cell.angle_alpha   90.00
_cell.angle_beta   90.00
_cell.angle_gamma   90.00
#
_symmetry.space_group_name_H-M   'P 1'
#
loop_
_entity.id
_entity.type
_entity.pdbx_description
1 polymer ?
#
loop_
_entity_poly.entity_id
_entity_poly.type
_entity_poly.pdbx_seq_one_letter_code
_entity_poly.pdbx_strand_id
1 'polypeptide(L)'
;MVSNTSVKFFCIAFFVKVLIFMTPSSTYAQGSPNSSKTVDDFCNQRSTSEDRAFCLTVLKSNPRSATATDNISLLKIAKDLAVGNAKKTRDFFTTLTKNNGTRPSLLPVLDECISAYDESITELLLVTQDLVDDPPMTAYDAHVANQEMNRCQDILKTNGVSDDFILSRHKIASDYGRLIEEIAKSI
;
A
#
# COMPACT_ATOMS: atom_id res chain seq x y z
N MET A 1 -20.75 -27.56 -50.92
CA MET A 1 -22.22 -27.37 -50.87
C MET A 1 -22.82 -28.51 -50.05
N VAL A 2 -23.58 -28.17 -48.99
CA VAL A 2 -24.59 -28.97 -48.25
C VAL A 2 -24.06 -30.22 -47.50
N SER A 3 -23.80 -30.19 -46.19
CA SER A 3 -24.71 -30.19 -45.01
C SER A 3 -25.22 -31.58 -44.57
N ASN A 4 -24.57 -32.10 -43.52
CA ASN A 4 -25.10 -32.46 -42.18
C ASN A 4 -26.21 -33.54 -41.99
N THR A 5 -26.13 -34.17 -40.79
CA THR A 5 -27.09 -35.01 -40.03
C THR A 5 -27.12 -36.52 -40.37
N SER A 6 -27.18 -37.48 -39.42
CA SER A 6 -27.28 -37.46 -37.95
C SER A 6 -26.85 -38.80 -37.33
N VAL A 7 -26.29 -38.66 -36.13
CA VAL A 7 -25.99 -39.57 -35.01
C VAL A 7 -27.01 -40.69 -34.78
N LYS A 8 -26.58 -41.90 -34.33
CA LYS A 8 -26.88 -42.42 -32.97
C LYS A 8 -26.48 -43.88 -32.65
N PHE A 9 -26.17 -44.02 -31.35
CA PHE A 9 -26.24 -45.17 -30.45
C PHE A 9 -25.16 -46.24 -30.50
N PHE A 10 -24.21 -46.13 -29.56
CA PHE A 10 -23.84 -47.28 -28.73
C PHE A 10 -23.82 -46.91 -27.25
N CYS A 11 -24.48 -47.77 -26.48
CA CYS A 11 -24.60 -47.78 -25.03
C CYS A 11 -23.22 -47.89 -24.35
N ILE A 12 -23.11 -47.36 -23.13
CA ILE A 12 -22.94 -48.18 -21.92
C ILE A 12 -22.90 -47.24 -20.72
N ALA A 13 -23.77 -47.54 -19.76
CA ALA A 13 -23.86 -46.90 -18.47
C ALA A 13 -22.63 -47.21 -17.62
N PHE A 14 -22.02 -46.19 -17.01
CA PHE A 14 -21.24 -46.36 -15.79
C PHE A 14 -21.55 -45.19 -14.86
N PHE A 15 -22.62 -45.35 -14.09
CA PHE A 15 -22.96 -44.49 -12.96
C PHE A 15 -21.97 -44.78 -11.83
N VAL A 16 -20.93 -43.96 -11.69
CA VAL A 16 -20.19 -43.84 -10.43
C VAL A 16 -20.23 -42.39 -10.02
N LYS A 17 -21.17 -42.10 -9.12
CA LYS A 17 -21.30 -40.83 -8.40
C LYS A 17 -20.06 -40.67 -7.52
N VAL A 18 -19.12 -39.82 -7.91
CA VAL A 18 -18.11 -39.25 -7.02
C VAL A 18 -18.46 -37.77 -6.86
N LEU A 19 -19.39 -37.51 -5.94
CA LEU A 19 -19.63 -36.17 -5.38
C LEU A 19 -18.48 -35.88 -4.41
N ILE A 20 -17.34 -35.43 -4.93
CA ILE A 20 -16.34 -34.76 -4.10
C ILE A 20 -16.90 -33.35 -3.87
N PHE A 21 -17.49 -33.17 -2.69
CA PHE A 21 -17.65 -31.85 -2.07
C PHE A 21 -16.25 -31.27 -1.85
N MET A 22 -15.71 -30.55 -2.83
CA MET A 22 -14.69 -29.53 -2.53
C MET A 22 -15.44 -28.33 -1.99
N THR A 23 -15.67 -28.34 -0.67
CA THR A 23 -15.97 -27.11 0.06
C THR A 23 -14.82 -26.14 -0.21
N PRO A 24 -15.06 -24.88 -0.63
CA PRO A 24 -14.03 -23.88 -0.54
C PRO A 24 -13.69 -23.74 0.95
N SER A 25 -12.56 -24.29 1.36
CA SER A 25 -11.97 -23.96 2.65
C SER A 25 -11.63 -22.49 2.56
N SER A 26 -12.52 -21.64 3.08
CA SER A 26 -12.16 -20.31 3.52
C SER A 26 -11.14 -20.50 4.63
N THR A 27 -9.87 -20.65 4.27
CA THR A 27 -8.77 -20.30 5.16
C THR A 27 -8.94 -18.81 5.41
N TYR A 28 -9.71 -18.48 6.45
CA TYR A 28 -9.45 -17.27 7.21
C TYR A 28 -7.96 -17.32 7.50
N ALA A 29 -7.21 -16.34 6.98
CA ALA A 29 -5.84 -16.12 7.38
C ALA A 29 -5.87 -16.02 8.91
N GLN A 30 -5.46 -17.09 9.59
CA GLN A 30 -5.22 -17.04 11.01
C GLN A 30 -4.24 -15.90 11.20
N GLY A 31 -4.67 -14.87 11.91
CA GLY A 31 -3.82 -13.74 12.26
C GLY A 31 -2.51 -14.29 12.79
N SER A 32 -1.39 -13.75 12.27
CA SER A 32 -0.07 -14.02 12.81
C SER A 32 -0.16 -13.95 14.35
N PRO A 33 0.38 -14.93 15.09
CA PRO A 33 0.30 -14.96 16.56
C PRO A 33 0.96 -13.74 17.24
N ASN A 34 1.53 -12.82 16.45
CA ASN A 34 2.19 -11.60 16.87
C ASN A 34 1.40 -10.31 16.57
N SER A 35 0.11 -10.35 16.18
CA SER A 35 -0.67 -9.10 16.03
C SER A 35 -1.31 -8.68 17.35
N SER A 36 -1.10 -7.42 17.75
CA SER A 36 -1.90 -6.85 18.83
C SER A 36 -3.35 -6.72 18.37
N LYS A 37 -4.28 -6.87 19.31
CA LYS A 37 -5.71 -6.62 19.06
C LYS A 37 -5.94 -5.25 18.44
N THR A 38 -5.17 -4.24 18.86
CA THR A 38 -5.23 -2.87 18.33
C THR A 38 -4.93 -2.80 16.82
N VAL A 39 -3.95 -3.57 16.31
CA VAL A 39 -3.69 -3.63 14.86
C VAL A 39 -4.90 -4.18 14.11
N ASP A 40 -5.44 -5.30 14.60
CA ASP A 40 -6.58 -5.96 13.95
C ASP A 40 -7.81 -5.06 13.99
N ASP A 41 -8.13 -4.47 15.14
CA ASP A 41 -9.27 -3.56 15.32
C ASP A 41 -9.16 -2.33 14.42
N PHE A 42 -7.97 -1.72 14.31
CA PHE A 42 -7.74 -0.56 13.43
C PHE A 42 -7.85 -0.91 11.95
N CYS A 43 -7.14 -1.95 11.50
CA CYS A 43 -7.09 -2.32 10.08
C CYS A 43 -8.41 -2.92 9.57
N ASN A 44 -9.21 -3.55 10.43
CA ASN A 44 -10.50 -4.11 10.01
C ASN A 44 -11.55 -3.04 9.70
N GLN A 45 -11.34 -1.80 10.12
CA GLN A 45 -12.22 -0.65 9.81
C GLN A 45 -11.99 -0.07 8.41
N ARG A 46 -10.98 -0.54 7.65
CA ARG A 46 -10.71 -0.03 6.30
C ARG A 46 -11.84 -0.43 5.34
N SER A 47 -12.28 0.52 4.52
CA SER A 47 -13.43 0.37 3.62
C SER A 47 -13.19 -0.64 2.50
N THR A 48 -11.96 -0.77 2.01
CA THR A 48 -11.62 -1.69 0.93
C THR A 48 -10.82 -2.88 1.46
N SER A 49 -10.94 -4.02 0.78
CA SER A 49 -10.15 -5.21 1.09
C SER A 49 -8.66 -5.00 0.85
N GLU A 50 -8.30 -4.14 -0.11
CA GLU A 50 -6.91 -3.82 -0.46
C GLU A 50 -6.26 -2.99 0.65
N ASP A 51 -6.92 -1.93 1.11
CA ASP A 51 -6.42 -1.08 2.19
C ASP A 51 -6.30 -1.86 3.50
N ARG A 52 -7.28 -2.73 3.79
CA ARG A 52 -7.21 -3.65 4.93
C ARG A 52 -6.00 -4.58 4.82
N ALA A 53 -5.80 -5.21 3.66
CA ALA A 53 -4.69 -6.14 3.45
C ALA A 53 -3.34 -5.43 3.57
N PHE A 54 -3.20 -4.23 2.99
CA PHE A 54 -2.01 -3.41 3.11
C PHE A 54 -1.74 -3.03 4.57
N CYS A 55 -2.73 -2.49 5.28
CA CYS A 55 -2.63 -2.12 6.70
C CYS A 55 -2.14 -3.29 7.56
N LEU A 56 -2.78 -4.46 7.44
CA LEU A 56 -2.40 -5.65 8.19
C LEU A 56 -0.97 -6.10 7.84
N THR A 57 -0.62 -6.12 6.55
CA THR A 57 0.71 -6.54 6.08
C THR A 57 1.79 -5.61 6.65
N VAL A 58 1.59 -4.30 6.53
CA VAL A 58 2.54 -3.29 6.98
C VAL A 58 2.71 -3.35 8.48
N LEU A 59 1.63 -3.24 9.26
CA LEU A 59 1.74 -3.17 10.71
C LEU A 59 2.24 -4.49 11.30
N LYS A 60 1.76 -5.66 10.81
CA LYS A 60 2.23 -6.96 11.33
C LYS A 60 3.65 -7.30 10.94
N SER A 61 4.22 -6.67 9.91
CA SER A 61 5.63 -6.86 9.55
C SER A 61 6.60 -6.25 10.56
N ASN A 62 6.14 -5.31 11.39
CA ASN A 62 6.97 -4.66 12.40
C ASN A 62 6.74 -5.29 13.79
N PRO A 63 7.78 -5.86 14.43
CA PRO A 63 7.65 -6.50 15.75
C PRO A 63 7.10 -5.56 16.85
N ARG A 64 7.32 -4.24 16.73
CA ARG A 64 6.78 -3.25 17.69
C ARG A 64 5.26 -3.23 17.73
N SER A 65 4.60 -3.68 16.67
CA SER A 65 3.14 -3.71 16.59
C SER A 65 2.52 -4.78 17.49
N ALA A 66 3.29 -5.80 17.89
CA ALA A 66 2.80 -6.85 18.79
C ALA A 66 2.43 -6.32 20.18
N THR A 67 3.10 -5.24 20.62
CA THR A 67 2.90 -4.61 21.93
C THR A 67 2.17 -3.28 21.84
N ALA A 68 1.71 -2.86 20.65
CA ALA A 68 0.98 -1.61 20.49
C ALA A 68 -0.42 -1.73 21.11
N THR A 69 -0.72 -0.85 22.07
CA THR A 69 -1.98 -0.84 22.83
C THR A 69 -2.97 0.22 22.36
N ASP A 70 -2.52 1.23 21.61
CA ASP A 70 -3.32 2.38 21.17
C ASP A 70 -2.89 2.88 19.78
N ASN A 71 -3.71 3.77 19.21
CA ASN A 71 -3.45 4.36 17.88
C ASN A 71 -2.22 5.27 17.87
N ILE A 72 -1.82 5.86 19.00
CA ILE A 72 -0.59 6.65 19.12
C ILE A 72 0.64 5.76 18.88
N SER A 73 0.65 4.57 19.48
CA SER A 73 1.71 3.58 19.28
C SER A 73 1.75 3.09 17.82
N LEU A 74 0.58 2.84 17.23
CA LEU A 74 0.48 2.50 15.81
C LEU A 74 0.98 3.64 14.91
N LEU A 75 0.65 4.88 15.22
CA LEU A 75 1.08 6.05 14.44
C LEU A 75 2.61 6.17 14.44
N LYS A 76 3.25 6.04 15.59
CA LYS A 76 4.72 6.05 15.70
C LYS A 76 5.37 4.94 14.86
N ILE A 77 4.77 3.75 14.83
CA ILE A 77 5.26 2.63 14.01
C ILE A 77 5.06 2.93 12.52
N ALA A 78 3.85 3.32 12.13
CA ALA A 78 3.52 3.62 10.74
C ALA A 78 4.39 4.76 10.20
N LYS A 79 4.58 5.83 10.98
CA LYS A 79 5.45 6.95 10.68
C LYS A 79 6.87 6.52 10.32
N ASP A 80 7.50 5.70 11.17
CA ASP A 80 8.87 5.22 10.89
C ASP A 80 8.93 4.39 9.59
N LEU A 81 7.91 3.57 9.36
CA LEU A 81 7.82 2.77 8.14
C LEU A 81 7.60 3.63 6.89
N ALA A 82 6.76 4.66 6.93
CA ALA A 82 6.56 5.53 5.78
C ALA A 82 7.76 6.43 5.52
N VAL A 83 8.41 6.99 6.55
CA VAL A 83 9.68 7.72 6.37
C VAL A 83 10.70 6.83 5.66
N GLY A 84 10.80 5.56 6.10
CA GLY A 84 11.67 4.58 5.45
C GLY A 84 11.33 4.34 3.98
N ASN A 85 10.05 4.20 3.63
CA ASN A 85 9.61 3.97 2.25
C ASN A 85 9.70 5.23 1.37
N ALA A 86 9.39 6.40 1.91
CA ALA A 86 9.54 7.69 1.25
C ALA A 86 11.00 7.95 0.91
N LYS A 87 11.92 7.79 1.88
CA LYS A 87 13.38 7.88 1.64
C LYS A 87 13.83 6.93 0.55
N LYS A 88 13.46 5.66 0.66
CA LYS A 88 13.76 4.62 -0.33
C LYS A 88 13.23 4.92 -1.74
N THR A 89 12.16 5.70 -1.86
CA THR A 89 11.58 6.08 -3.16
C THR A 89 12.26 7.32 -3.72
N ARG A 90 12.47 8.34 -2.89
CA ARG A 90 13.29 9.52 -3.19
C ARG A 90 14.70 9.16 -3.66
N ASP A 91 15.35 8.23 -2.98
CA ASP A 91 16.70 7.76 -3.31
C ASP A 91 16.72 6.95 -4.62
N PHE A 92 15.65 6.19 -4.88
CA PHE A 92 15.47 5.47 -6.14
C PHE A 92 15.36 6.46 -7.31
N PHE A 93 14.52 7.48 -7.19
CA PHE A 93 14.42 8.54 -8.20
C PHE A 93 15.74 9.29 -8.38
N THR A 94 16.43 9.61 -7.28
CA THR A 94 17.77 10.22 -7.31
C THR A 94 18.79 9.33 -8.04
N THR A 95 18.66 8.02 -7.93
CA THR A 95 19.53 7.07 -8.65
C THR A 95 19.21 7.05 -10.14
N LEU A 96 17.92 7.12 -10.50
CA LEU A 96 17.50 7.23 -11.90
C LEU A 96 18.00 8.53 -12.54
N THR A 97 17.96 9.67 -11.86
CA THR A 97 18.44 10.94 -12.43
C THR A 97 19.94 10.95 -12.71
N LYS A 98 20.72 10.14 -11.98
CA LYS A 98 22.17 9.97 -12.18
C LYS A 98 22.52 8.89 -13.20
N ASN A 99 21.55 8.14 -13.70
CA ASN A 99 21.78 7.05 -14.65
C ASN A 99 21.83 7.58 -16.08
N ASN A 100 22.94 7.32 -16.79
CA ASN A 100 23.14 7.72 -18.19
C ASN A 100 22.10 7.11 -19.16
N GLY A 101 21.43 6.02 -18.78
CA GLY A 101 20.36 5.40 -19.56
C GLY A 101 18.98 6.04 -19.38
N THR A 102 18.83 6.97 -18.43
CA THR A 102 17.56 7.65 -18.18
C THR A 102 17.25 8.63 -19.29
N ARG A 103 16.03 8.57 -19.82
CA ARG A 103 15.56 9.47 -20.87
C ARG A 103 15.68 10.93 -20.38
N PRO A 104 16.28 11.86 -21.16
CA PRO A 104 16.45 13.25 -20.72
C PRO A 104 15.14 13.94 -20.32
N SER A 105 14.03 13.63 -21.01
CA SER A 105 12.70 14.18 -20.69
C SER A 105 12.14 13.69 -19.35
N LEU A 106 12.66 12.60 -18.79
CA LEU A 106 12.22 12.05 -17.51
C LEU A 106 12.97 12.69 -16.33
N LEU A 107 14.14 13.29 -16.56
CA LEU A 107 14.95 13.92 -15.52
C LEU A 107 14.19 15.00 -14.71
N PRO A 108 13.59 16.04 -15.34
CA PRO A 108 12.88 17.08 -14.59
C PRO A 108 11.66 16.51 -13.84
N VAL A 109 10.98 15.51 -14.41
CA VAL A 109 9.83 14.84 -13.78
C VAL A 109 10.25 14.13 -12.50
N LEU A 110 11.41 13.45 -12.53
CA LEU A 110 11.97 12.78 -11.37
C LEU A 110 12.46 13.78 -10.31
N ASP A 111 13.05 14.90 -10.73
CA ASP A 111 13.50 15.97 -9.81
C ASP A 111 12.32 16.60 -9.04
N GLU A 112 11.19 16.85 -9.71
CA GLU A 112 9.97 17.34 -9.04
C GLU A 112 9.41 16.31 -8.05
N CYS A 113 9.40 15.03 -8.42
CA CYS A 113 9.03 13.96 -7.51
C CYS A 113 9.98 13.83 -6.32
N ILE A 114 11.29 14.02 -6.50
CA ILE A 114 12.29 14.03 -5.42
C ILE A 114 11.97 15.16 -4.43
N SER A 115 11.70 16.38 -4.93
CA SER A 115 11.26 17.52 -4.10
C SER A 115 9.99 17.20 -3.31
N ALA A 116 8.99 16.60 -3.94
CA ALA A 116 7.75 16.21 -3.27
C ALA A 116 8.00 15.19 -2.15
N TYR A 117 8.89 14.21 -2.36
CA TYR A 117 9.25 13.30 -1.29
C TYR A 117 10.08 13.95 -0.18
N ASP A 118 10.91 14.95 -0.47
CA ASP A 118 11.64 15.69 0.56
C ASP A 118 10.69 16.47 1.49
N GLU A 119 9.67 17.12 0.91
CA GLU A 119 8.60 17.78 1.65
C GLU A 119 7.79 16.76 2.45
N SER A 120 7.33 15.67 1.82
CA SER A 120 6.61 14.59 2.50
C SER A 120 7.38 14.01 3.68
N ILE A 121 8.69 13.79 3.55
CA ILE A 121 9.54 13.28 4.63
C ILE A 121 9.63 14.29 5.78
N THR A 122 9.71 15.58 5.48
CA THR A 122 9.74 16.64 6.48
C THR A 122 8.46 16.62 7.32
N GLU A 123 7.30 16.62 6.65
CA GLU A 123 5.99 16.54 7.30
C GLU A 123 5.83 15.26 8.13
N LEU A 124 6.25 14.11 7.59
CA LEU A 124 6.22 12.84 8.34
C LEU A 124 7.06 12.90 9.63
N LEU A 125 8.14 13.69 9.67
CA LEU A 125 8.94 13.85 10.88
C LEU A 125 8.23 14.71 11.93
N LEU A 126 7.43 15.69 11.50
CA LEU A 126 6.62 16.57 12.37
C LEU A 126 5.46 15.82 13.02
N VAL A 127 4.83 14.85 12.33
CA VAL A 127 3.71 14.04 12.87
C VAL A 127 3.94 13.56 14.31
N THR A 128 5.13 13.07 14.64
CA THR A 128 5.40 12.57 16.01
C THR A 128 5.88 13.64 16.99
N GLN A 129 6.38 14.77 16.49
CA GLN A 129 6.72 15.93 17.30
C GLN A 129 5.43 16.60 17.79
N ASP A 130 4.49 16.80 16.89
CA ASP A 130 3.22 17.48 17.16
C ASP A 130 2.27 16.63 18.00
N LEU A 131 2.44 15.30 18.02
CA LEU A 131 1.75 14.43 19.00
C LEU A 131 1.97 14.87 20.46
N VAL A 132 3.09 15.54 20.76
CA VAL A 132 3.43 16.03 22.10
C VAL A 132 3.13 17.52 22.21
N ASP A 133 3.49 18.29 21.18
CA ASP A 133 3.49 19.75 21.23
C ASP A 133 2.12 20.36 20.86
N ASP A 134 1.41 19.78 19.88
CA ASP A 134 0.10 20.24 19.38
C ASP A 134 -0.69 19.10 18.70
N PRO A 135 -1.36 18.20 19.46
CA PRO A 135 -1.98 16.99 18.91
C PRO A 135 -2.93 17.20 17.71
N PRO A 136 -3.74 18.28 17.64
CA PRO A 136 -4.50 18.62 16.44
C PRO A 136 -3.67 18.73 15.14
N MET A 137 -2.41 19.15 15.22
CA MET A 137 -1.52 19.30 14.06
C MET A 137 -1.00 17.96 13.54
N THR A 138 -0.99 16.90 14.36
CA THR A 138 -0.57 15.56 13.95
C THR A 138 -1.30 15.05 12.70
N ALA A 139 -2.63 15.23 12.66
CA ALA A 139 -3.44 14.81 11.52
C ALA A 139 -3.26 15.73 10.31
N TYR A 140 -2.95 17.01 10.55
CA TYR A 140 -2.63 17.97 9.51
C TYR A 140 -1.31 17.62 8.82
N ASP A 141 -0.23 17.42 9.55
CA ASP A 141 1.08 17.07 8.97
C ASP A 141 1.02 15.74 8.23
N ALA A 142 0.30 14.75 8.78
CA ALA A 142 0.09 13.47 8.10
C ALA A 142 -0.68 13.64 6.78
N HIS A 143 -1.63 14.57 6.74
CA HIS A 143 -2.36 14.91 5.52
C HIS A 143 -1.46 15.61 4.50
N VAL A 144 -0.69 16.62 4.91
CA VAL A 144 0.25 17.32 4.02
C VAL A 144 1.30 16.35 3.47
N ALA A 145 1.85 15.48 4.32
CA ALA A 145 2.77 14.42 3.90
C ALA A 145 2.20 13.55 2.79
N ASN A 146 0.93 13.15 2.89
CA ASN A 146 0.25 12.34 1.88
C ASN A 146 -0.06 13.17 0.61
N GLN A 147 -0.44 14.44 0.76
CA GLN A 147 -0.64 15.35 -0.38
C GLN A 147 0.64 15.49 -1.20
N GLU A 148 1.79 15.62 -0.56
CA GLU A 148 3.07 15.71 -1.26
C GLU A 148 3.42 14.41 -2.01
N MET A 149 3.11 13.24 -1.43
CA MET A 149 3.23 11.99 -2.21
C MET A 149 2.29 12.00 -3.42
N ASN A 150 1.05 12.45 -3.26
CA ASN A 150 0.09 12.56 -4.36
C ASN A 150 0.51 13.61 -5.40
N ARG A 151 1.24 14.66 -5.02
CA ARG A 151 1.83 15.62 -5.96
C ARG A 151 2.76 14.90 -6.93
N CYS A 152 3.59 13.98 -6.46
CA CYS A 152 4.40 13.14 -7.34
C CYS A 152 3.54 12.25 -8.25
N GLN A 153 2.43 11.67 -7.76
CA GLN A 153 1.50 10.91 -8.60
C GLN A 153 0.98 11.76 -9.78
N ASP A 154 0.60 13.00 -9.51
CA ASP A 154 0.08 13.94 -10.50
C ASP A 154 1.16 14.38 -11.50
N ILE A 155 2.39 14.62 -11.03
CA ILE A 155 3.56 14.89 -11.88
C ILE A 155 3.80 13.73 -12.85
N LEU A 156 3.85 12.50 -12.34
CA LEU A 156 4.08 11.30 -13.15
C LEU A 156 2.97 11.11 -14.20
N LYS A 157 1.71 11.29 -13.79
CA LYS A 157 0.54 11.14 -14.66
C LYS A 157 0.50 12.21 -15.75
N THR A 158 0.69 13.48 -15.38
CA THR A 158 0.64 14.63 -16.30
C THR A 158 1.74 14.55 -17.35
N ASN A 159 2.90 14.00 -16.99
CA ASN A 159 4.02 13.78 -17.91
C ASN A 159 3.97 12.44 -18.65
N GLY A 160 2.87 11.67 -18.52
CA GLY A 160 2.67 10.42 -19.26
C GLY A 160 3.70 9.33 -18.91
N VAL A 161 4.20 9.30 -17.68
CA VAL A 161 5.12 8.24 -17.24
C VAL A 161 4.36 6.93 -17.13
N SER A 162 4.81 5.92 -17.88
CA SER A 162 4.23 4.57 -17.92
C SER A 162 5.22 3.49 -17.47
N ASP A 163 6.34 3.86 -16.85
CA ASP A 163 7.32 2.90 -16.35
C ASP A 163 6.79 2.19 -15.10
N ASP A 164 6.58 0.88 -15.21
CA ASP A 164 5.97 0.07 -14.15
C ASP A 164 6.77 0.07 -12.84
N PHE A 165 8.10 0.17 -12.90
CA PHE A 165 8.93 0.21 -11.70
C PHE A 165 8.79 1.54 -10.96
N ILE A 166 8.77 2.66 -11.70
CA ILE A 166 8.52 3.99 -11.14
C ILE A 166 7.13 4.04 -10.50
N LEU A 167 6.10 3.63 -11.25
CA LEU A 167 4.71 3.66 -10.80
C LEU A 167 4.47 2.75 -9.59
N SER A 168 4.98 1.51 -9.63
CA SER A 168 4.81 0.56 -8.52
C SER A 168 5.54 1.03 -7.26
N ARG A 169 6.76 1.56 -7.40
CA ARG A 169 7.53 2.07 -6.26
C ARG A 169 6.85 3.26 -5.61
N HIS A 170 6.36 4.20 -6.42
CA HIS A 170 5.60 5.33 -5.93
C HIS A 170 4.29 4.89 -5.26
N LYS A 171 3.52 3.99 -5.88
CA LYS A 171 2.26 3.50 -5.32
C LYS A 171 2.45 2.93 -3.91
N ILE A 172 3.49 2.11 -3.71
CA ILE A 172 3.78 1.55 -2.38
C ILE A 172 4.01 2.67 -1.37
N ALA A 173 4.84 3.67 -1.70
CA ALA A 173 5.09 4.79 -0.79
C ALA A 173 3.82 5.62 -0.51
N SER A 174 2.99 5.90 -1.53
CA SER A 174 1.70 6.57 -1.36
C SER A 174 0.73 5.77 -0.48
N ASP A 175 0.68 4.44 -0.60
CA ASP A 175 -0.13 3.60 0.28
C ASP A 175 0.32 3.73 1.76
N TYR A 176 1.63 3.90 2.03
CA TYR A 176 2.14 4.23 3.38
C TYR A 176 1.70 5.63 3.85
N GLY A 177 1.74 6.63 2.96
CA GLY A 177 1.29 8.00 3.25
C GLY A 177 -0.18 8.02 3.68
N ARG A 178 -1.05 7.36 2.90
CA ARG A 178 -2.48 7.19 3.23
C ARG A 178 -2.67 6.48 4.57
N LEU A 179 -1.96 5.39 4.82
CA LEU A 179 -2.08 4.64 6.09
C LEU A 179 -1.79 5.53 7.31
N ILE A 180 -0.77 6.39 7.24
CA ILE A 180 -0.45 7.30 8.35
C ILE A 180 -1.53 8.34 8.55
N GLU A 181 -1.98 8.98 7.48
CA GLU A 181 -3.06 9.96 7.55
C GLU A 181 -4.32 9.36 8.19
N GLU A 182 -4.64 8.12 7.83
CA GLU A 182 -5.77 7.39 8.41
C GLU A 182 -5.59 7.07 9.90
N ILE A 183 -4.38 6.69 10.34
CA ILE A 183 -4.11 6.46 11.76
C ILE A 183 -4.16 7.79 12.52
N ALA A 184 -3.55 8.84 12.00
CA ALA A 184 -3.50 10.16 12.63
C ALA A 184 -4.91 10.73 12.86
N LYS A 185 -5.82 10.56 11.90
CA LYS A 185 -7.24 10.96 12.02
C LYS A 185 -8.05 10.15 13.06
N SER A 186 -7.49 9.07 13.59
CA SER A 186 -8.15 8.19 14.56
C SER A 186 -7.70 8.41 16.01
N ILE A 187 -6.87 9.43 16.23
CA ILE A 187 -6.39 9.90 17.53
C ILE A 187 -7.16 11.16 17.89
#